data_AF-A0A645GKB5-F1
#
_entry.id   AF-A0A645GKB5-F1
#
_cell.length_a   1.000
_cell.length_b   1.000
_cell.length_c   1.000
_cell.angle_alpha   90.00
_cell.angle_beta   90.00
_cell.angle_gamma   90.00
#
_symmetry.space_group_name_H-M   'P 1'
#
loop_
_entity.id
_entity.type
_entity.pdbx_description
1 polymer ?
#
loop_
_entity_poly.entity_id
_entity_poly.type
_entity_poly.pdbx_seq_one_letter_code
_entity_poly.pdbx_strand_id
1 'polypeptide(L)'
;MKMNITSILRGFLPMLMILTLVGCSATPTQPTQTPATDDKEITTEGNTLLIPLFVKDGLPGVKYNADTAQVQVTITSNTIDVNTLTALDIRAFYDASLCEVGKECTVQVQLEIVNNTIDDNELTMIPNITETTVIITK
;
A
#
# COMPACT_ATOMS: atom_id res chain seq x y z
N MET A 1 9.59 -53.60 -29.46
CA MET A 1 9.38 -52.73 -30.64
C MET A 1 10.53 -51.73 -30.65
N LYS A 2 11.64 -51.94 -31.38
CA LYS A 2 11.84 -51.93 -32.84
C LYS A 2 11.57 -50.55 -33.49
N MET A 3 12.54 -49.65 -33.27
CA MET A 3 13.38 -48.91 -34.24
C MET A 3 12.79 -48.31 -35.54
N ASN A 4 13.30 -47.10 -35.83
CA ASN A 4 13.42 -46.37 -37.11
C ASN A 4 12.15 -45.64 -37.62
N ILE A 5 12.23 -44.42 -38.17
CA ILE A 5 13.02 -44.07 -39.36
C ILE A 5 13.47 -42.59 -39.36
N THR A 6 14.77 -42.41 -39.54
CA THR A 6 15.47 -41.23 -40.08
C THR A 6 15.12 -41.06 -41.56
N SER A 7 14.85 -39.84 -42.06
CA SER A 7 15.01 -39.59 -43.50
C SER A 7 15.50 -38.17 -43.79
N ILE A 8 16.63 -38.14 -44.47
CA ILE A 8 17.43 -37.02 -44.93
C ILE A 8 16.98 -36.77 -46.38
N LEU A 9 16.78 -35.52 -46.80
CA LEU A 9 16.89 -35.24 -48.24
C LEU A 9 17.36 -33.82 -48.56
N ARG A 10 18.65 -33.74 -48.93
CA ARG A 10 19.24 -33.10 -50.12
C ARG A 10 18.66 -31.72 -50.46
N GLY A 11 19.39 -30.63 -50.29
CA GLY A 11 20.61 -30.34 -51.06
C GLY A 11 20.23 -29.86 -52.46
N PHE A 12 20.14 -28.54 -52.67
CA PHE A 12 20.29 -27.93 -53.99
C PHE A 12 20.66 -26.44 -53.85
N LEU A 13 21.93 -26.12 -54.13
CA LEU A 13 22.36 -24.79 -54.55
C LEU A 13 22.13 -24.71 -56.07
N PRO A 14 21.74 -23.54 -56.61
CA PRO A 14 22.70 -22.87 -57.48
C PRO A 14 22.67 -21.34 -57.33
N MET A 15 23.85 -20.81 -57.01
CA MET A 15 24.56 -19.74 -57.73
C MET A 15 23.76 -18.78 -58.65
N LEU A 16 23.77 -17.51 -58.23
CA LEU A 16 23.96 -16.28 -59.01
C LEU A 16 22.86 -15.82 -59.99
N MET A 17 22.23 -14.69 -59.64
CA MET A 17 22.10 -13.55 -60.57
C MET A 17 21.95 -12.26 -59.75
N ILE A 18 22.96 -11.40 -59.85
CA ILE A 18 22.88 -9.99 -59.44
C ILE A 18 22.19 -9.26 -60.59
N LEU A 19 21.04 -8.66 -60.32
CA LEU A 19 20.52 -7.58 -61.14
C LEU A 19 19.94 -6.52 -60.20
N THR A 20 20.76 -5.51 -59.92
CA THR A 20 20.35 -4.23 -59.38
C THR A 20 19.40 -3.56 -60.37
N LEU A 21 18.25 -3.03 -59.92
CA LEU A 21 17.88 -1.63 -60.13
C LEU A 21 16.51 -1.28 -59.51
N VAL A 22 16.49 -0.10 -58.88
CA VAL A 22 15.36 0.78 -58.52
C VAL A 22 14.24 0.23 -57.61
N GLY A 23 14.33 0.59 -56.33
CA GLY A 23 13.19 0.67 -55.41
C GLY A 23 13.37 1.89 -54.51
N CYS A 24 12.33 2.72 -54.43
CA CYS A 24 12.26 3.96 -53.65
C CYS A 24 12.96 3.89 -52.29
N SER A 25 13.67 4.97 -51.94
CA SER A 25 14.06 5.29 -50.56
C SER A 25 12.78 5.48 -49.72
N ALA A 26 12.23 4.37 -49.23
CA ALA A 26 11.37 4.39 -48.06
C ALA A 26 12.29 4.60 -46.86
N THR A 27 12.31 5.83 -46.33
CA THR A 27 12.83 6.08 -44.98
C THR A 27 12.14 5.09 -44.05
N PRO A 28 12.88 4.26 -43.28
CA PRO A 28 12.24 3.45 -42.27
C PRO A 28 11.59 4.40 -41.27
N THR A 29 10.26 4.42 -41.22
CA THR A 29 9.52 4.95 -40.10
C THR A 29 9.84 4.05 -38.91
N GLN A 30 10.88 4.44 -38.18
CA GLN A 30 11.12 3.94 -36.83
C GLN A 30 9.84 4.18 -36.04
N PRO A 31 9.27 3.18 -35.34
CA PRO A 31 8.19 3.46 -34.41
C PRO A 31 8.75 4.46 -33.40
N THR A 32 8.15 5.66 -33.37
CA THR A 32 8.35 6.59 -32.27
C THR A 32 7.94 5.84 -31.01
N GLN A 33 8.93 5.40 -30.24
CA GLN A 33 8.69 5.01 -28.86
C GLN A 33 8.26 6.30 -28.18
N THR A 34 6.96 6.42 -27.90
CA THR A 34 6.49 7.30 -26.84
C THR A 34 7.38 7.01 -25.64
N PRO A 35 8.03 8.02 -25.02
CA PRO A 35 8.71 7.80 -23.76
C PRO A 35 7.70 7.10 -22.85
N ALA A 36 8.03 5.91 -22.38
CA ALA A 36 7.30 5.34 -21.27
C ALA A 36 7.38 6.42 -20.19
N THR A 37 6.26 7.04 -19.87
CA THR A 37 6.09 7.65 -18.57
C THR A 37 6.57 6.57 -17.61
N ASP A 38 7.54 6.89 -16.76
CA ASP A 38 7.74 6.14 -15.53
C ASP A 38 6.39 6.26 -14.81
N ASP A 39 5.45 5.37 -15.15
CA ASP A 39 4.36 4.98 -14.31
C ASP A 39 5.09 4.38 -13.12
N LYS A 40 5.45 5.26 -12.19
CA LYS A 40 5.90 4.90 -10.86
C LYS A 40 4.75 4.07 -10.35
N GLU A 41 4.85 2.76 -10.53
CA GLU A 41 3.87 1.78 -10.09
C GLU A 41 3.70 2.06 -8.61
N ILE A 42 2.61 2.73 -8.26
CA ILE A 42 2.24 2.91 -6.86
C ILE A 42 1.77 1.52 -6.46
N THR A 43 2.73 0.69 -6.05
CA THR A 43 2.47 -0.58 -5.45
C THR A 43 1.55 -0.28 -4.27
N THR A 44 0.34 -0.82 -4.31
CA THR A 44 -0.66 -0.70 -3.25
C THR A 44 -0.23 -1.57 -2.05
N GLU A 45 1.01 -1.39 -1.59
CA GLU A 45 1.54 -2.07 -0.43
C GLU A 45 1.03 -1.34 0.80
N GLY A 46 0.15 -2.01 1.56
CA GLY A 46 -0.32 -1.49 2.84
C GLY A 46 0.82 -1.50 3.85
N ASN A 47 1.00 -0.40 4.57
CA ASN A 47 1.87 -0.35 5.73
C ASN A 47 1.04 -0.60 6.99
N THR A 48 1.54 -1.44 7.89
CA THR A 48 0.87 -1.75 9.15
C THR A 48 1.66 -1.18 10.30
N LEU A 49 1.09 -0.18 10.97
CA LEU A 49 1.70 0.51 12.09
C LEU A 49 1.07 0.10 13.41
N LEU A 50 1.87 0.11 14.46
CA LEU A 50 1.43 -0.12 15.83
C LEU A 50 1.37 1.23 16.56
N ILE A 51 0.17 1.71 16.82
CA ILE A 51 -0.10 3.06 17.34
C ILE A 51 -0.50 2.96 18.82
N PRO A 52 0.19 3.66 19.74
CA PRO A 52 -0.24 3.71 21.14
C PRO A 52 -1.63 4.34 21.27
N LEU A 53 -2.46 3.77 22.15
CA LEU A 53 -3.83 4.23 22.37
C LEU A 53 -3.89 5.21 23.54
N PHE A 54 -4.45 6.40 23.31
CA PHE A 54 -4.54 7.46 24.32
C PHE A 54 -5.98 7.78 24.70
N VAL A 55 -6.19 8.17 25.96
CA VAL A 55 -7.45 8.81 26.37
C VAL A 55 -7.49 10.25 25.83
N LYS A 56 -8.62 10.64 25.26
CA LYS A 56 -8.93 12.04 24.91
C LYS A 56 -9.39 12.78 26.16
N ASP A 57 -8.79 13.94 26.40
CA ASP A 57 -9.17 14.87 27.49
C ASP A 57 -9.26 14.20 28.88
N GLY A 58 -8.27 13.36 29.20
CA GLY A 58 -8.19 12.66 30.48
C GLY A 58 -8.24 13.60 31.70
N LEU A 59 -9.01 13.21 32.72
CA LEU A 59 -9.17 13.99 33.94
C LEU A 59 -7.90 13.90 34.82
N PRO A 60 -7.52 14.98 35.52
CA PRO A 60 -6.40 14.94 36.43
C PRO A 60 -6.72 14.07 37.66
N GLY A 61 -5.73 13.29 38.09
CA GLY A 61 -5.85 12.46 39.30
C GLY A 61 -6.71 11.20 39.13
N VAL A 62 -7.01 10.79 37.90
CA VAL A 62 -7.59 9.47 37.60
C VAL A 62 -6.64 8.66 36.72
N LYS A 63 -6.83 7.34 36.72
CA LYS A 63 -6.13 6.39 35.84
C LYS A 63 -7.14 5.73 34.92
N TYR A 64 -6.77 5.62 33.65
CA TYR A 64 -7.54 4.93 32.64
C TYR A 64 -6.87 3.60 32.32
N ASN A 65 -7.57 2.50 32.53
CA ASN A 65 -7.08 1.17 32.21
C ASN A 65 -7.91 0.62 31.05
N ALA A 66 -7.37 0.72 29.83
CA ALA A 66 -7.94 0.11 28.64
C ALA A 66 -7.48 -1.35 28.56
N ASP A 67 -8.34 -2.24 28.03
CA ASP A 67 -7.98 -3.63 27.75
C ASP A 67 -6.84 -3.78 26.73
N THR A 68 -6.59 -2.73 25.95
CA THR A 68 -5.48 -2.61 25.01
C THR A 68 -4.72 -1.31 25.18
N ALA A 69 -3.38 -1.38 25.11
CA ALA A 69 -2.50 -0.22 25.16
C ALA A 69 -2.17 0.35 23.77
N GLN A 70 -2.48 -0.39 22.70
CA GLN A 70 -2.05 -0.07 21.34
C GLN A 70 -3.00 -0.68 20.31
N VAL A 71 -3.08 -0.03 19.15
CA VAL A 71 -3.94 -0.43 18.04
C VAL A 71 -3.05 -0.69 16.83
N GLN A 72 -3.30 -1.79 16.14
CA GLN A 72 -2.64 -2.03 14.86
C GLN A 72 -3.48 -1.39 13.76
N VAL A 73 -2.88 -0.52 12.96
CA VAL A 73 -3.56 0.23 11.90
C VAL A 73 -2.93 -0.15 10.56
N THR A 74 -3.74 -0.71 9.67
CA THR A 74 -3.36 -0.92 8.27
C THR A 74 -3.68 0.34 7.50
N ILE A 75 -2.68 0.88 6.79
CA ILE A 75 -2.77 2.12 6.04
C ILE A 75 -2.48 1.84 4.59
N THR A 76 -3.36 2.29 3.71
CA THR A 76 -3.19 2.22 2.26
C THR A 76 -3.39 3.59 1.64
N SER A 77 -2.74 3.82 0.50
CA SER A 77 -2.90 5.01 -0.33
C SER A 77 -2.57 4.68 -1.78
N ASN A 78 -3.16 5.45 -2.70
CA ASN A 78 -2.83 5.41 -4.11
C ASN A 78 -1.95 6.58 -4.55
N THR A 79 -1.56 7.47 -3.63
CA THR A 79 -0.86 8.73 -3.95
C THR A 79 0.28 9.02 -2.96
N ILE A 80 0.18 8.53 -1.73
CA ILE A 80 1.18 8.66 -0.68
C ILE A 80 1.98 7.36 -0.54
N ASP A 81 3.30 7.47 -0.41
CA ASP A 81 4.14 6.33 -0.05
C ASP A 81 3.96 6.02 1.45
N VAL A 82 3.05 5.09 1.74
CA VAL A 82 2.67 4.73 3.11
C VAL A 82 3.81 4.13 3.94
N ASN A 83 4.88 3.64 3.30
CA ASN A 83 6.06 3.12 4.00
C ASN A 83 6.90 4.23 4.66
N THR A 84 6.68 5.49 4.26
CA THR A 84 7.30 6.65 4.90
C THR A 84 6.57 7.10 6.17
N LEU A 85 5.34 6.61 6.38
CA LEU A 85 4.54 6.93 7.55
C LEU A 85 5.06 6.20 8.79
N THR A 86 5.02 6.91 9.92
CA THR A 86 5.42 6.38 11.22
C THR A 86 4.29 6.47 12.22
N ALA A 87 4.43 5.79 13.35
CA ALA A 87 3.46 5.86 14.44
C ALA A 87 3.37 7.27 15.08
N LEU A 88 4.24 8.21 14.70
CA LEU A 88 4.18 9.61 15.13
C LEU A 88 3.28 10.47 14.24
N ASP A 89 2.97 10.01 13.02
CA ASP A 89 2.12 10.74 12.08
C ASP A 89 0.63 10.50 12.33
N ILE A 90 0.30 9.46 13.12
CA ILE A 90 -1.05 9.01 13.41
C ILE A 90 -1.23 8.89 14.92
N ARG A 91 -2.39 9.32 15.41
CA ARG A 91 -2.81 9.16 16.79
C ARG A 91 -4.03 8.25 16.86
N ALA A 92 -3.98 7.25 17.73
CA ALA A 92 -5.15 6.48 18.14
C ALA A 92 -5.64 6.99 19.50
N PHE A 93 -6.93 7.25 19.63
CA PHE A 93 -7.50 7.69 20.90
C PHE A 93 -8.94 7.19 21.12
N TYR A 94 -9.41 7.28 22.36
CA TYR A 94 -10.81 7.08 22.71
C TYR A 94 -11.31 8.22 23.60
N ASP A 95 -12.62 8.48 23.57
CA ASP A 95 -13.28 9.44 24.45
C ASP A 95 -13.97 8.68 25.59
N ALA A 96 -13.56 8.98 26.83
CA ALA A 96 -14.11 8.37 28.04
C ALA A 96 -14.91 9.38 28.90
N SER A 97 -15.28 10.53 28.34
CA SER A 97 -16.00 11.60 29.05
C SER A 97 -17.37 11.16 29.59
N LEU A 98 -18.00 10.18 28.97
CA LEU A 98 -19.31 9.63 29.36
C LEU A 98 -19.20 8.39 30.27
N CYS A 99 -17.99 7.94 30.59
CA CYS A 99 -17.78 6.74 31.39
C CYS A 99 -17.85 7.05 32.90
N GLU A 100 -18.49 6.17 33.65
CA GLU A 100 -18.56 6.28 35.11
C GLU A 100 -17.29 5.70 35.78
N VAL A 101 -16.80 6.38 36.82
CA VAL A 101 -15.63 5.92 37.60
C VAL A 101 -15.96 4.62 38.32
N GLY A 102 -15.04 3.65 38.25
CA GLY A 102 -15.15 2.34 38.88
C GLY A 102 -16.04 1.34 38.13
N LYS A 103 -16.57 1.71 36.96
CA LYS A 103 -17.32 0.81 36.08
C LYS A 103 -16.58 0.57 34.78
N GLU A 104 -16.84 -0.59 34.18
CA GLU A 104 -16.44 -0.88 32.81
C GLU A 104 -17.27 -0.03 31.84
N CYS A 105 -16.60 0.49 30.82
CA CYS A 105 -17.19 1.34 29.80
C CYS A 105 -16.59 0.99 28.44
N THR A 106 -17.43 0.61 27.47
CA THR A 106 -16.99 0.39 26.09
C THR A 106 -16.95 1.71 25.35
N VAL A 107 -15.81 2.00 24.72
CA VAL A 107 -15.57 3.25 23.99
C VAL A 107 -15.08 2.96 22.57
N GLN A 108 -15.37 3.88 21.66
CA GLN A 108 -14.92 3.79 20.27
C GLN A 108 -13.47 4.26 20.15
N VAL A 109 -12.67 3.50 19.41
CA VAL A 109 -11.32 3.88 18.99
C VAL A 109 -11.44 4.78 17.76
N GLN A 110 -10.78 5.92 17.82
CA GLN A 110 -10.71 6.90 16.75
C GLN A 110 -9.26 7.07 16.31
N LEU A 111 -9.07 7.35 15.03
CA LEU A 111 -7.77 7.61 14.41
C LEU A 111 -7.75 9.04 13.89
N GLU A 112 -6.62 9.71 14.04
CA GLU A 112 -6.38 11.06 13.55
C GLU A 112 -4.96 11.16 12.99
N ILE A 113 -4.82 11.82 11.84
CA ILE A 113 -3.50 12.19 11.32
C ILE A 113 -3.07 13.47 12.01
N VAL A 114 -1.92 13.42 12.70
CA VAL A 114 -1.39 14.57 13.45
C VAL A 114 -0.39 15.37 12.64
N ASN A 115 0.16 14.79 11.58
CA ASN A 115 1.07 15.48 10.67
C ASN A 115 0.27 16.23 9.60
N ASN A 116 0.26 17.56 9.70
CA ASN A 116 -0.53 18.44 8.83
C ASN A 116 -0.04 18.53 7.38
N THR A 117 1.09 17.90 7.03
CA THR A 117 1.56 17.83 5.65
C THR A 117 0.95 16.66 4.88
N ILE A 118 0.22 15.78 5.56
CA ILE A 118 -0.43 14.60 4.99
C ILE A 118 -1.91 14.92 4.78
N ASP A 119 -2.41 14.73 3.57
CA ASP A 119 -3.84 14.82 3.28
C ASP A 119 -4.54 13.53 3.74
N ASP A 120 -5.50 13.65 4.65
CA ASP A 120 -6.22 12.53 5.22
C ASP A 120 -7.18 11.86 4.22
N ASN A 121 -7.63 12.59 3.21
CA ASN A 121 -8.52 12.08 2.16
C ASN A 121 -7.81 11.13 1.20
N GLU A 122 -6.49 11.20 1.16
CA GLU A 122 -5.63 10.36 0.33
C GLU A 122 -5.21 9.06 1.04
N LEU A 123 -5.59 8.87 2.31
CA LEU A 123 -5.29 7.70 3.12
C LEU A 123 -6.55 6.91 3.48
N THR A 124 -6.45 5.58 3.44
CA THR A 124 -7.42 4.70 4.08
C THR A 124 -6.76 4.05 5.30
N MET A 125 -7.29 4.31 6.49
CA MET A 125 -6.79 3.77 7.76
C MET A 125 -7.80 2.79 8.35
N ILE A 126 -7.40 1.55 8.55
CA ILE A 126 -8.25 0.47 9.08
C ILE A 126 -7.61 -0.05 10.37
N PRO A 127 -8.18 0.26 11.55
CA PRO A 127 -7.69 -0.32 12.79
C PRO A 127 -8.15 -1.78 12.92
N ASN A 128 -7.32 -2.61 13.56
CA ASN A 128 -7.66 -4.01 13.85
C ASN A 128 -8.79 -4.16 14.89
N ILE A 129 -9.04 -3.10 15.67
CA ILE A 129 -10.13 -2.99 16.62
C ILE A 129 -10.83 -1.63 16.45
N THR A 130 -12.15 -1.59 16.62
CA THR A 130 -12.93 -0.35 16.58
C THR A 130 -13.40 0.08 17.97
N GLU A 131 -13.35 -0.81 18.94
CA GLU A 131 -13.82 -0.61 20.32
C GLU A 131 -12.82 -1.18 21.33
N THR A 132 -12.82 -0.59 22.52
CA THR A 132 -12.04 -1.07 23.68
C THR A 132 -12.86 -0.90 24.95
N THR A 133 -12.64 -1.74 25.94
CA THR A 133 -13.21 -1.59 27.28
C THR A 133 -12.23 -0.84 28.17
N VAL A 134 -12.71 0.21 28.84
CA VAL A 134 -11.93 1.04 29.75
C VAL A 134 -12.55 1.02 31.14
N ILE A 135 -11.69 0.95 32.15
CA ILE A 135 -12.05 1.18 33.55
C ILE A 135 -11.32 2.43 34.06
N ILE A 136 -12.10 3.39 34.57
CA ILE A 136 -11.55 4.61 35.19
C ILE A 136 -11.43 4.40 36.69
N THR A 137 -10.25 4.67 37.26
CA THR A 137 -9.97 4.56 38.71
C THR A 137 -9.39 5.87 39.26
N LYS A 138 -9.53 6.11 40.56
CA LYS A 138 -9.03 7.31 41.26
C LYS A 138 -8.04 6.92 42.34
#